data_AF-A0A2M9EYX7-F1
#
_entry.id   AF-A0A2M9EYX7-F1
#
_cell.length_a   1.000
_cell.length_b   1.000
_cell.length_c   1.000
_cell.angle_alpha   90.00
_cell.angle_beta   90.00
_cell.angle_gamma   90.00
#
_symmetry.space_group_name_H-M   'P 1'
#
loop_
_entity.id
_entity.type
_entity.pdbx_description
1 polymer ?
#
loop_
_entity_poly.entity_id
_entity_poly.type
_entity_poly.pdbx_seq_one_letter_code
_entity_poly.pdbx_strand_id
1 'polypeptide(L)'
;MNEAKADAILSVQVNAVPQSKWRGAQVFFHEEGTVNGQPLAKAIQQSLRDTLQNTEHEAMVIRQIYLLKKANAPAVLVETGIISNDEERELLQSKEYQQQIAQGIVEGLEQFFQSQAQPSPTQQGYAILVDD
;
A
#
# COMPACT_ATOMS: atom_id res chain seq x y z
N MET A 1 -15.69 -1.24 -12.72
CA MET A 1 -15.15 -0.46 -11.60
C MET A 1 -15.61 0.99 -11.59
N ASN A 2 -15.74 1.67 -12.73
CA ASN A 2 -16.06 3.11 -12.78
C ASN A 2 -17.52 3.47 -12.45
N GLU A 3 -18.40 2.50 -12.18
CA GLU A 3 -19.84 2.75 -11.93
C GLU A 3 -20.19 2.86 -10.43
N ALA A 4 -19.30 2.44 -9.53
CA ALA A 4 -19.43 2.66 -8.09
C ALA A 4 -18.55 3.85 -7.69
N LYS A 5 -19.09 4.80 -6.91
CA LYS A 5 -18.31 5.86 -6.26
C LYS A 5 -17.49 5.26 -5.11
N ALA A 6 -16.38 4.62 -5.44
CA ALA A 6 -15.46 4.08 -4.44
C ALA A 6 -14.56 5.20 -3.89
N ASP A 7 -14.29 5.18 -2.59
CA ASP A 7 -13.33 6.09 -1.94
C ASP A 7 -11.87 5.64 -2.13
N ALA A 8 -11.67 4.34 -2.38
CA ALA A 8 -10.39 3.74 -2.77
C ALA A 8 -10.61 2.46 -3.59
N ILE A 9 -9.61 2.10 -4.39
CA ILE A 9 -9.59 0.93 -5.27
C ILE A 9 -8.34 0.11 -4.96
N LEU A 10 -8.51 -1.17 -4.65
CA LEU A 10 -7.39 -2.08 -4.40
C LEU A 10 -7.51 -3.27 -5.35
N SER A 11 -6.43 -3.54 -6.09
CA SER A 11 -6.23 -4.83 -6.74
C SER A 11 -5.32 -5.66 -5.85
N VAL A 12 -5.81 -6.77 -5.30
CA VAL A 12 -5.02 -7.66 -4.43
C VAL A 12 -4.62 -8.91 -5.22
N GLN A 13 -3.32 -9.21 -5.24
CA GLN A 13 -2.74 -10.30 -6.04
C GLN A 13 -1.66 -11.05 -5.24
N VAL A 14 -1.37 -12.27 -5.67
CA VAL A 14 -0.16 -13.00 -5.28
C VAL A 14 0.83 -12.91 -6.43
N ASN A 15 2.07 -12.52 -6.16
CA ASN A 15 3.09 -12.38 -7.18
C ASN A 15 3.73 -13.75 -7.51
N ALA A 16 4.25 -13.88 -8.73
CA ALA A 16 4.93 -15.07 -9.23
C ALA A 16 6.15 -14.67 -10.08
N VAL A 17 7.21 -14.17 -9.44
CA VAL A 17 8.48 -13.89 -10.11
C VAL A 17 9.36 -15.16 -10.20
N PRO A 18 10.15 -15.38 -11.26
CA PRO A 18 10.89 -16.65 -11.44
C PRO A 18 11.97 -16.93 -10.39
N GLN A 19 12.42 -15.93 -9.63
CA GLN A 19 13.52 -16.04 -8.69
C GLN A 19 12.99 -16.22 -7.26
N SER A 20 13.26 -17.38 -6.66
CA SER A 20 12.81 -17.77 -5.31
C SER A 20 13.40 -16.93 -4.17
N LYS A 21 14.45 -16.12 -4.43
CA LYS A 21 15.07 -15.27 -3.40
C LYS A 21 14.22 -14.06 -3.00
N TRP A 22 13.29 -13.64 -3.87
CA TRP A 22 12.42 -12.52 -3.55
C TRP A 22 11.37 -12.99 -2.56
N ARG A 23 11.00 -12.09 -1.65
CA ARG A 23 9.98 -12.31 -0.64
C ARG A 23 9.34 -10.99 -0.25
N GLY A 24 8.23 -11.05 0.46
CA GLY A 24 7.63 -9.91 1.13
C GLY A 24 6.51 -9.25 0.35
N ALA A 25 5.56 -8.69 1.08
CA ALA A 25 4.48 -7.92 0.46
C ALA A 25 5.02 -6.62 -0.17
N GLN A 26 4.39 -6.19 -1.26
CA GLN A 26 4.73 -5.00 -2.01
C GLN A 26 3.47 -4.30 -2.51
N VAL A 27 3.38 -3.00 -2.27
CA VAL A 27 2.30 -2.15 -2.76
C VAL A 27 2.82 -1.24 -3.86
N PHE A 28 2.04 -1.14 -4.93
CA PHE A 28 2.35 -0.31 -6.08
C PHE A 28 1.27 0.73 -6.32
N PHE A 29 1.71 1.88 -6.83
CA PHE A 29 0.84 2.93 -7.33
C PHE A 29 1.29 3.39 -8.72
N HIS A 30 0.39 4.00 -9.46
CA HIS A 30 0.72 4.55 -10.78
C HIS A 30 1.04 6.04 -10.68
N GLU A 31 2.16 6.49 -11.25
CA GLU A 31 2.58 7.90 -11.16
C GLU A 31 1.59 8.86 -11.84
N GLU A 32 1.03 8.45 -12.98
CA GLU A 32 -0.01 9.19 -13.71
C GLU A 32 -1.43 8.84 -13.23
N GLY A 33 -1.56 8.17 -12.08
CA GLY A 33 -2.84 7.89 -11.46
C GLY A 33 -3.38 9.11 -10.70
N THR A 34 -4.38 8.89 -9.85
CA THR A 34 -4.88 9.95 -8.97
C THR A 34 -3.80 10.43 -8.00
N VAL A 35 -3.83 11.71 -7.62
CA VAL A 35 -2.91 12.34 -6.64
C VAL A 35 -2.79 11.56 -5.33
N ASN A 36 -3.87 10.93 -4.88
CA ASN A 36 -3.93 10.20 -3.62
C ASN A 36 -3.51 8.73 -3.72
N GLY A 37 -3.12 8.24 -4.90
CA GLY A 37 -2.64 6.86 -5.09
C GLY A 37 -1.32 6.59 -4.37
N GLN A 38 -0.37 7.53 -4.39
CA GLN A 38 0.90 7.38 -3.68
C GLN A 38 0.74 7.42 -2.15
N PRO A 39 0.02 8.38 -1.55
CA PRO A 39 -0.26 8.35 -0.11
C PRO A 39 -0.96 7.06 0.35
N LEU A 40 -1.95 6.59 -0.42
CA LEU A 40 -2.64 5.33 -0.14
C LEU A 40 -1.66 4.14 -0.15
N ALA A 41 -0.82 4.04 -1.18
CA ALA A 41 0.16 2.96 -1.27
C ALA A 41 1.17 2.96 -0.12
N LYS A 42 1.63 4.14 0.30
CA LYS A 42 2.56 4.28 1.42
C LYS A 42 1.93 3.85 2.74
N ALA A 43 0.70 4.27 3.01
CA ALA A 43 0.00 3.88 4.23
C ALA A 43 -0.20 2.35 4.32
N ILE A 44 -0.66 1.73 3.23
CA ILE A 44 -0.82 0.27 3.17
C ILE A 44 0.52 -0.47 3.27
N GLN A 45 1.56 -0.02 2.56
CA GLN A 45 2.88 -0.66 2.64
C GLN A 45 3.44 -0.59 4.06
N GLN A 46 3.34 0.55 4.72
CA GLN A 46 3.85 0.72 6.08
C GLN A 46 3.13 -0.21 7.05
N SER A 47 1.79 -0.24 7.02
CA SER A 47 1.03 -1.14 7.88
C SER A 47 1.35 -2.62 7.59
N LEU A 48 1.49 -3.03 6.33
CA LEU A 48 1.89 -4.39 5.98
C LEU A 48 3.29 -4.76 6.51
N ARG A 49 4.26 -3.84 6.49
CA ARG A 49 5.58 -4.05 7.11
C ARG A 49 5.45 -4.31 8.61
N ASP A 50 4.68 -3.46 9.28
CA ASP A 50 4.52 -3.52 10.73
C ASP A 50 3.77 -4.78 11.18
N THR A 51 2.74 -5.20 10.43
CA THR A 51 1.92 -6.37 10.74
C THR A 51 2.60 -7.69 10.36
N LEU A 52 3.18 -7.78 9.16
CA LEU A 52 3.69 -9.05 8.62
C LEU A 52 5.16 -9.31 9.00
N GLN A 53 5.94 -8.25 9.22
CA GLN A 53 7.37 -8.32 9.52
C GLN A 53 8.18 -9.18 8.53
N ASN A 54 7.69 -9.33 7.30
CA ASN A 54 8.25 -10.20 6.27
C ASN A 54 8.91 -9.42 5.11
N THR A 55 8.90 -8.10 5.19
CA THR A 55 9.31 -7.20 4.13
C THR A 55 9.83 -5.87 4.71
N GLU A 56 10.84 -5.31 4.06
CA GLU A 56 11.31 -3.93 4.28
C GLU A 56 11.02 -3.03 3.08
N HIS A 57 10.16 -3.50 2.17
CA HIS A 57 9.85 -2.78 0.93
C HIS A 57 9.16 -1.45 1.20
N GLU A 58 9.49 -0.46 0.37
CA GLU A 58 8.78 0.80 0.27
C GLU A 58 7.77 0.76 -0.88
N ALA A 59 6.71 1.56 -0.80
CA ALA A 59 5.71 1.64 -1.87
C ALA A 59 6.36 2.07 -3.20
N MET A 60 6.06 1.36 -4.29
CA MET A 60 6.79 1.50 -5.55
C MET A 60 5.91 2.00 -6.71
N VAL A 61 6.49 2.76 -7.62
CA VAL A 61 5.82 3.18 -8.86
C VAL A 61 5.71 2.01 -9.83
N ILE A 62 4.55 1.88 -10.48
CA ILE A 62 4.32 0.95 -11.61
C ILE A 62 3.69 1.70 -12.79
N ARG A 63 4.16 1.45 -14.02
CA ARG A 63 3.73 2.20 -15.23
C ARG A 63 2.83 1.40 -16.18
N GLN A 64 2.85 0.08 -16.05
CA GLN A 64 2.23 -0.85 -16.98
C GLN A 64 0.78 -1.22 -16.60
N ILE A 65 0.32 -0.85 -15.40
CA ILE A 65 -1.02 -1.23 -14.92
C ILE A 65 -2.04 -0.15 -15.30
N TYR A 66 -2.68 -0.34 -16.45
CA TYR A 66 -3.68 0.58 -17.01
C TYR A 66 -4.86 0.83 -16.05
N LEU A 67 -5.23 -0.17 -15.26
CA LEU A 67 -6.29 -0.05 -14.25
C LEU A 67 -6.03 1.09 -13.27
N LEU A 68 -4.80 1.16 -12.72
CA LEU A 68 -4.42 2.19 -11.75
C LEU A 68 -4.35 3.57 -12.39
N LYS A 69 -3.90 3.65 -13.65
CA LYS A 69 -3.86 4.91 -14.42
C LYS A 69 -5.24 5.48 -14.71
N LYS A 70 -6.25 4.63 -14.92
CA LYS A 70 -7.61 5.05 -15.32
C LYS A 70 -8.63 5.07 -14.18
N ALA A 71 -8.22 4.71 -12.97
CA ALA A 71 -9.07 4.76 -11.81
C ALA A 71 -9.56 6.20 -11.54
N ASN A 72 -10.83 6.31 -11.16
CA ASN A 72 -11.48 7.56 -10.76
C ASN A 72 -11.36 7.86 -9.26
N ALA A 73 -10.68 6.99 -8.52
CA ALA A 73 -10.42 7.05 -7.09
C ALA A 73 -8.97 6.63 -6.81
N PRO A 74 -8.42 6.93 -5.62
CA PRO A 74 -7.12 6.42 -5.18
C PRO A 74 -7.00 4.92 -5.43
N ALA A 75 -6.02 4.50 -6.22
CA ALA A 75 -5.91 3.11 -6.66
C ALA A 75 -4.50 2.55 -6.46
N VAL A 76 -4.44 1.32 -5.94
CA VAL A 76 -3.19 0.59 -5.70
C VAL A 76 -3.29 -0.87 -6.13
N LEU A 77 -2.12 -1.46 -6.43
CA LEU A 77 -1.94 -2.90 -6.54
C LEU A 77 -1.21 -3.37 -5.29
N VAL A 78 -1.79 -4.31 -4.56
CA VAL A 78 -1.18 -4.98 -3.41
C VAL A 78 -0.78 -6.37 -3.82
N GLU A 79 0.52 -6.64 -3.87
CA GLU A 79 1.07 -7.98 -4.01
C GLU A 79 1.42 -8.52 -2.62
N THR A 80 0.75 -9.58 -2.19
CA THR A 80 0.77 -10.04 -0.79
C THR A 80 1.95 -10.94 -0.45
N GLY A 81 2.70 -11.40 -1.46
CA GLY A 81 3.82 -12.33 -1.34
C GLY A 81 4.09 -13.03 -2.67
N ILE A 82 5.10 -13.90 -2.70
CA ILE A 82 5.67 -14.48 -3.92
C ILE A 82 5.51 -16.01 -3.90
N ILE A 83 4.61 -16.54 -4.74
CA ILE A 83 4.26 -17.97 -4.74
C ILE A 83 5.40 -18.89 -5.19
N SER A 84 6.39 -18.36 -5.90
CA SER A 84 7.58 -19.12 -6.34
C SER A 84 8.65 -19.26 -5.25
N ASN A 85 8.48 -18.59 -4.10
CA ASN A 85 9.25 -18.84 -2.90
C ASN A 85 8.47 -19.86 -2.04
N ASP A 86 9.13 -20.96 -1.65
CA ASP A 86 8.46 -22.07 -0.94
C ASP A 86 8.00 -21.66 0.47
N GLU A 87 8.80 -20.89 1.21
CA GLU A 87 8.43 -20.37 2.54
C GLU A 87 7.20 -19.45 2.43
N GLU A 88 7.17 -18.55 1.45
CA GLU A 88 6.03 -17.66 1.22
C GLU A 88 4.80 -18.41 0.73
N ARG A 89 4.97 -19.45 -0.09
CA ARG A 89 3.86 -20.29 -0.54
C ARG A 89 3.17 -20.96 0.65
N GLU A 90 3.94 -21.50 1.60
CA GLU A 90 3.39 -22.10 2.81
C GLU A 90 2.64 -21.06 3.66
N LEU A 91 3.23 -19.88 3.86
CA LEU A 91 2.58 -18.78 4.57
C LEU A 91 1.27 -18.35 3.89
N LEU A 92 1.27 -18.15 2.57
CA LEU A 92 0.09 -17.74 1.80
C LEU A 92 -1.07 -18.75 1.86
N GLN A 93 -0.80 -20.01 2.23
CA GLN A 93 -1.82 -21.03 2.45
C GLN A 93 -2.40 -21.02 3.87
N SER A 94 -1.72 -20.40 4.84
CA SER A 94 -2.20 -20.28 6.22
C SER A 94 -3.32 -19.25 6.32
N LYS A 95 -4.39 -19.62 7.03
CA LYS A 95 -5.50 -18.70 7.34
C LYS A 95 -5.06 -17.57 8.26
N GLU A 96 -4.17 -17.87 9.19
CA GLU A 96 -3.61 -16.91 10.14
C GLU A 96 -2.85 -15.82 9.39
N TYR A 97 -2.00 -16.20 8.43
CA TYR A 97 -1.26 -15.24 7.61
C TYR A 97 -2.16 -14.44 6.67
N GLN A 98 -3.16 -15.07 6.04
CA GLN A 98 -4.17 -14.35 5.26
C GLN A 98 -4.94 -13.32 6.10
N GLN A 99 -5.24 -13.65 7.36
CA GLN A 99 -5.88 -12.72 8.29
C GLN A 99 -4.96 -11.54 8.63
N GLN A 100 -3.67 -11.79 8.84
CA GLN A 100 -2.68 -10.73 9.05
C GLN A 100 -2.55 -9.80 7.84
N ILE A 101 -2.53 -10.34 6.62
CA ILE A 101 -2.54 -9.54 5.38
C ILE A 101 -3.78 -8.65 5.34
N ALA A 102 -4.96 -9.23 5.56
CA ALA A 102 -6.21 -8.47 5.55
C ALA A 102 -6.21 -7.36 6.62
N GLN A 103 -5.71 -7.66 7.82
CA GLN A 103 -5.59 -6.70 8.90
C GLN A 103 -4.67 -5.53 8.52
N GLY A 104 -3.46 -5.79 8.00
CA GLY A 104 -2.54 -4.73 7.60
C GLY A 104 -3.08 -3.88 6.44
N ILE A 105 -3.84 -4.47 5.51
CA ILE A 105 -4.52 -3.69 4.46
C ILE A 105 -5.58 -2.75 5.06
N VAL A 106 -6.39 -3.26 5.99
CA VAL A 106 -7.46 -2.48 6.64
C VAL A 106 -6.87 -1.35 7.48
N GLU A 107 -5.87 -1.63 8.31
CA GLU A 107 -5.19 -0.62 9.13
C GLU A 107 -4.56 0.48 8.27
N GLY A 108 -3.87 0.11 7.19
CA GLY A 108 -3.31 1.08 6.25
C GLY A 108 -4.37 1.94 5.55
N LEU A 109 -5.54 1.37 5.23
CA LEU A 109 -6.68 2.12 4.69
C LEU A 109 -7.23 3.11 5.71
N GLU A 110 -7.43 2.67 6.95
CA GLU A 110 -7.92 3.53 8.04
C GLU A 110 -6.95 4.70 8.27
N GLN A 111 -5.65 4.43 8.35
CA GLN A 111 -4.62 5.46 8.49
C GLN A 111 -4.66 6.48 7.34
N PHE A 112 -4.80 6.00 6.09
CA PHE A 112 -4.94 6.86 4.93
C PHE A 112 -6.16 7.78 5.06
N PHE A 113 -7.35 7.24 5.31
CA PHE A 113 -8.57 8.06 5.40
C PHE A 113 -8.56 9.01 6.61
N GLN A 114 -7.99 8.60 7.74
CA GLN A 114 -7.82 9.48 8.90
C GLN A 114 -6.90 10.67 8.55
N SER A 115 -5.79 10.44 7.83
CA SER A 115 -4.89 11.51 7.40
C SER A 115 -5.52 12.50 6.43
N GLN A 116 -6.50 12.05 5.62
CA GLN A 116 -7.25 12.93 4.70
C GLN A 116 -8.34 13.73 5.43
N ALA A 117 -8.89 13.19 6.52
CA ALA A 117 -9.94 13.86 7.30
C ALA A 117 -9.39 14.95 8.24
N GLN A 118 -8.11 14.88 8.60
CA GLN A 118 -7.46 15.93 9.37
C GLN A 118 -7.16 17.13 8.46
N PRO A 119 -7.53 18.37 8.85
CA PRO A 119 -7.06 19.54 8.11
C PRO A 119 -5.54 19.52 8.10
N SER A 120 -4.94 19.72 6.93
CA SER A 120 -3.49 19.86 6.83
C SER A 120 -3.05 20.92 7.85
N PRO A 121 -2.08 20.63 8.74
CA PRO A 121 -1.50 21.69 9.54
C PRO A 121 -1.03 22.74 8.55
N THR A 122 -1.61 23.93 8.63
CA THR A 122 -1.12 25.08 7.87
C THR A 122 0.38 25.09 8.11
N GLN A 123 1.19 25.26 7.06
CA GLN A 123 2.62 25.57 7.21
C GLN A 123 2.75 26.90 7.97
N GLN A 124 2.48 26.90 9.27
CA GLN A 124 2.92 27.91 10.20
C GLN A 124 4.33 27.47 10.57
N GLY A 125 5.29 28.04 9.85
CA GLY A 125 6.69 27.96 10.25
C GLY A 125 6.81 28.44 11.69
N TYR A 126 7.25 27.56 12.58
CA TYR A 126 7.73 27.98 13.88
C TYR A 126 9.11 28.60 13.66
N ALA A 127 9.18 29.93 13.66
CA ALA A 127 10.43 30.63 13.89
C ALA A 127 10.66 30.64 15.41
N ILE A 128 11.63 29.85 15.88
CA ILE A 128 12.16 30.02 17.23
C ILE A 128 13.17 31.16 17.12
N LEU A 129 12.78 32.35 17.57
CA LEU A 129 13.73 33.42 17.84
C LEU A 129 14.29 33.16 19.24
N VAL A 130 15.58 32.88 19.30
CA VAL A 130 16.36 32.92 20.54
C VAL A 130 16.98 34.30 20.58
N ASP A 131 16.50 35.15 21.49
CA ASP A 131 17.17 36.41 21.80
C ASP A 131 18.26 36.13 22.86
N ASP A 132 19.46 36.69 22.65
CA ASP A 132 20.62 36.61 23.56
C ASP A 132 20.39 37.28 24.92
#